data_AF-A0A4Y2I9H3-F1
#
_entry.id   AF-A0A4Y2I9H3-F1
#
_cell.length_a   1.000
_cell.length_b   1.000
_cell.length_c   1.000
_cell.angle_alpha   90.00
_cell.angle_beta   90.00
_cell.angle_gamma   90.00
#
_symmetry.space_group_name_H-M   'P 1'
#
loop_
_entity.id
_entity.type
_entity.pdbx_description
1 polymer ?
#
loop_
_entity_poly.entity_id
_entity_poly.type
_entity_poly.pdbx_seq_one_letter_code
_entity_poly.pdbx_strand_id
1 'polypeptide(L)'
;MAVFELTSGENDLNEIHQYQMGRYISSNEAVWRILNFPIHERHPTLIHLRVHLENGQRVYFTTENAAQRAQAPQETTLTSFFRLCTQDEFARTLLYNQIPKYYTWNNENKTWKRR
;
A
#
# COMPACT_ATOMS: atom_id res chain seq x y z
N MET A 1 2.24 -15.55 -14.54
CA MET A 1 3.20 -16.40 -13.80
C MET A 1 2.44 -17.63 -13.38
N ALA A 2 2.56 -18.73 -14.13
CA ALA A 2 1.97 -20.00 -13.74
C ALA A 2 3.09 -20.78 -13.03
N VAL A 3 2.97 -20.94 -11.72
CA VAL A 3 3.77 -21.91 -10.98
C VAL A 3 3.07 -23.24 -11.19
N PHE A 4 3.59 -24.04 -12.12
CA PHE A 4 3.07 -25.38 -12.36
C PHE A 4 3.63 -26.29 -11.28
N GLU A 5 2.78 -26.71 -10.37
CA GLU A 5 3.04 -27.86 -9.52
C GLU A 5 2.82 -29.11 -10.38
N LEU A 6 3.88 -29.88 -10.64
CA LEU A 6 3.72 -31.27 -11.07
C LEU A 6 3.36 -32.06 -9.81
N THR A 7 2.10 -32.00 -9.39
CA THR A 7 1.59 -32.85 -8.32
C THR A 7 1.57 -34.30 -8.82
N SER A 8 2.70 -34.98 -8.59
CA SER A 8 2.70 -36.44 -8.49
C SER A 8 1.87 -36.77 -7.26
N GLY A 9 0.88 -37.65 -7.40
CA GLY A 9 -0.21 -37.82 -6.46
C GLY A 9 0.16 -37.89 -4.97
N GLU A 10 -0.81 -37.43 -4.17
CA GLU A 10 -0.91 -37.37 -2.70
C GLU A 10 -0.68 -35.98 -2.08
N ASN A 11 -1.68 -35.56 -1.29
CA ASN A 11 -1.83 -34.28 -0.59
C ASN A 11 -0.78 -34.09 0.52
N ASP A 12 0.50 -34.01 0.18
CA ASP A 12 1.52 -33.54 1.11
C ASP A 12 1.57 -32.01 1.09
N LEU A 13 0.75 -31.39 1.95
CA LEU A 13 0.76 -29.94 2.20
C LEU A 13 2.03 -29.54 2.97
N ASN A 14 3.17 -29.55 2.28
CA ASN A 14 4.44 -29.09 2.84
C ASN A 14 4.51 -27.56 2.83
N GLU A 15 4.14 -26.94 3.95
CA GLU A 15 4.16 -25.48 4.15
C GLU A 15 5.53 -24.86 3.82
N ILE A 16 6.63 -25.53 4.20
CA ILE A 16 8.00 -25.02 3.95
C ILE A 16 8.26 -24.93 2.45
N HIS A 17 7.90 -25.98 1.70
CA HIS A 17 8.06 -26.01 0.25
C HIS A 17 7.17 -24.94 -0.43
N GLN A 18 5.91 -24.82 -0.02
CA GLN A 18 5.00 -23.78 -0.53
C GLN A 18 5.51 -22.37 -0.21
N TYR A 19 6.04 -22.15 0.98
CA TYR A 19 6.63 -20.87 1.40
C TYR A 19 7.86 -20.50 0.56
N GLN A 20 8.72 -21.48 0.24
CA GLN A 20 9.88 -21.29 -0.63
C GLN A 20 9.46 -21.00 -2.08
N MET A 21 8.52 -21.77 -2.62
CA MET A 21 8.01 -21.58 -3.98
C MET A 21 7.29 -20.25 -4.17
N GLY A 22 6.48 -19.82 -3.19
CA GLY A 22 5.81 -18.52 -3.22
C GLY A 22 6.76 -17.32 -3.16
N ARG A 23 8.03 -17.53 -2.76
CA ARG A 23 9.07 -16.50 -2.69
C ARG A 23 10.12 -16.60 -3.80
N TYR A 24 10.09 -17.67 -4.59
CA TYR A 24 11.03 -17.84 -5.69
C TYR A 24 10.73 -16.83 -6.80
N ILE A 25 11.76 -16.10 -7.23
CA ILE A 25 11.72 -15.17 -8.36
C ILE A 25 12.71 -15.71 -9.40
N SER A 26 12.26 -15.86 -10.65
CA SER A 26 13.13 -16.34 -11.74
C SER A 26 14.30 -15.36 -11.98
N SER A 27 15.43 -15.86 -12.47
CA SER A 27 16.61 -15.03 -12.78
C SER A 27 16.26 -13.86 -13.69
N ASN A 28 15.37 -14.06 -14.67
CA ASN A 28 14.94 -13.02 -15.59
C ASN A 28 14.16 -11.90 -14.87
N GLU A 29 13.23 -12.25 -13.98
CA GLU A 29 12.48 -11.26 -13.21
C GLU A 29 13.37 -10.55 -12.18
N ALA A 30 14.36 -11.24 -11.60
CA ALA A 30 15.34 -10.64 -10.70
C ALA A 30 16.18 -9.57 -11.42
N VAL A 31 16.69 -9.87 -12.62
CA VAL A 31 17.41 -8.88 -13.46
C VAL A 31 16.50 -7.71 -13.82
N TRP A 32 15.23 -7.97 -14.16
CA TRP A 32 14.24 -6.91 -14.46
C TRP A 32 14.03 -5.96 -13.26
N ARG A 33 13.94 -6.51 -12.04
CA ARG A 33 13.85 -5.74 -10.79
C ARG A 33 15.12 -4.93 -10.52
N ILE A 34 16.30 -5.53 -10.69
CA ILE A 34 17.60 -4.87 -10.47
C ILE A 34 17.78 -3.68 -11.42
N LEU A 35 17.39 -3.84 -12.68
CA LEU A 35 17.47 -2.79 -13.70
C LEU A 35 16.28 -1.82 -13.66
N ASN A 36 15.38 -1.97 -12.68
CA ASN A 36 14.20 -1.13 -12.46
C ASN A 36 13.29 -1.00 -13.70
N PHE A 37 13.22 -2.05 -14.52
CA PHE A 37 12.32 -2.09 -15.66
C PHE A 37 10.87 -2.29 -15.21
N PRO A 38 9.88 -1.75 -15.95
CA PRO A 38 8.47 -2.01 -15.65
C PRO A 38 8.17 -3.51 -15.74
N ILE A 39 7.72 -4.10 -14.63
CA ILE A 39 7.37 -5.54 -14.54
C ILE A 39 5.87 -5.73 -14.84
N HIS A 40 5.06 -4.76 -14.45
CA HIS A 40 3.62 -4.76 -14.65
C HIS A 40 3.16 -3.37 -15.03
N GLU A 41 2.43 -3.26 -16.13
CA GLU A 41 1.57 -2.11 -16.38
C GLU A 41 0.34 -2.25 -15.47
N ARG A 42 0.31 -1.46 -14.39
CA ARG A 42 -0.84 -1.41 -13.49
C ARG A 42 -1.68 -0.21 -13.86
N HIS A 43 -2.80 -0.47 -14.53
CA HIS A 43 -3.82 0.53 -14.79
C HIS A 43 -5.10 0.17 -14.02
N PRO A 44 -5.57 1.00 -13.07
CA PRO A 44 -4.98 2.25 -12.61
C PRO A 44 -3.80 2.05 -11.63
N THR A 45 -3.06 3.12 -11.36
CA THR A 45 -2.02 3.16 -10.32
C THR A 45 -2.56 2.67 -8.98
N LEU A 46 -1.94 1.63 -8.41
CA LEU A 46 -2.28 1.15 -7.07
C LEU A 46 -1.72 2.10 -6.02
N ILE A 47 -2.60 2.57 -5.11
CA ILE A 47 -2.21 3.41 -3.97
C ILE A 47 -2.40 2.59 -2.70
N HIS A 48 -1.37 2.52 -1.86
CA HIS A 48 -1.48 1.89 -0.55
C HIS A 48 -2.19 2.82 0.43
N LEU A 49 -3.41 2.47 0.80
CA LEU A 49 -4.20 3.16 1.81
C LEU A 49 -3.78 2.70 3.20
N ARG A 50 -3.51 3.65 4.11
CA ARG A 50 -3.12 3.33 5.48
C ARG A 50 -4.39 3.05 6.29
N VAL A 51 -4.37 1.99 7.10
CA VAL A 51 -5.43 1.69 8.06
C VAL A 51 -4.80 1.49 9.42
N HIS A 52 -5.32 2.18 10.43
CA HIS A 52 -4.84 2.12 11.80
C HIS A 52 -5.94 2.60 12.75
N LEU A 53 -5.79 2.29 14.04
CA LEU A 53 -6.64 2.81 15.10
C LEU A 53 -6.37 4.30 15.35
N GLU A 54 -7.24 4.94 16.14
CA GLU A 54 -7.03 6.30 16.62
C GLU A 54 -5.68 6.41 17.32
N ASN A 55 -4.86 7.39 16.93
CA ASN A 55 -3.48 7.60 17.38
C ASN A 55 -2.51 6.41 17.15
N GLY A 56 -2.96 5.32 16.51
CA GLY A 56 -2.15 4.14 16.16
C GLY A 56 -1.38 4.27 14.84
N GLN A 57 -1.16 5.50 14.36
CA GLN A 57 -0.50 5.74 13.09
C GLN A 57 1.01 5.49 13.17
N ARG A 58 1.56 4.88 12.13
CA ARG A 58 3.01 4.69 12.01
C ARG A 58 3.69 6.04 11.73
N VAL A 59 4.52 6.48 12.67
CA VAL A 59 5.31 7.71 12.57
C VAL A 59 6.80 7.36 12.52
N TYR A 60 7.53 8.03 11.65
CA TYR A 60 8.99 7.99 11.61
C TYR A 60 9.53 9.26 12.26
N PHE A 61 10.52 9.10 13.14
CA PHE A 61 11.10 10.18 13.91
C PHE A 61 12.61 9.98 14.08
N THR A 62 13.31 11.07 14.36
CA THR A 62 14.69 11.12 14.85
C THR A 62 14.68 11.53 16.32
N THR A 63 15.80 11.36 17.03
CA THR A 63 15.92 11.74 18.44
C THR A 63 15.51 13.20 18.69
N GLU A 64 15.85 14.10 17.77
CA GLU A 64 15.57 15.53 17.86
C GLU A 64 14.09 15.87 17.64
N ASN A 65 13.38 15.15 16.76
CA ASN A 65 12.01 15.48 16.39
C ASN A 65 10.94 14.59 17.06
N ALA A 66 11.34 13.64 17.89
CA ALA A 66 10.45 12.68 18.54
C ALA A 66 9.32 13.37 19.32
N ALA A 67 9.65 14.37 20.14
CA ALA A 67 8.67 15.12 20.93
C ALA A 67 7.67 15.87 20.04
N GLN A 68 8.15 16.55 19.00
CA GLN A 68 7.29 17.27 18.06
C GLN A 68 6.36 16.31 17.29
N ARG A 69 6.89 15.16 16.87
CA ARG A 69 6.15 14.12 16.13
C ARG A 69 5.12 13.41 16.99
N ALA A 70 5.37 13.28 18.29
CA ALA A 70 4.41 12.72 19.25
C ALA A 70 3.23 13.67 19.48
N GLN A 71 3.47 14.99 19.53
CA GLN A 71 2.41 15.99 19.69
C GLN A 71 1.61 16.21 18.40
N ALA A 72 2.30 16.30 17.26
CA ALA A 72 1.70 16.59 15.96
C ALA A 72 2.14 15.53 14.93
N PRO A 73 1.49 14.36 14.93
CA PRO A 73 1.80 13.31 13.97
C PRO A 73 1.41 13.73 12.55
N GLN A 74 2.17 13.24 11.56
CA GLN A 74 1.90 13.55 10.16
C GLN A 74 0.58 12.94 9.69
N GLU A 75 -0.13 13.70 8.84
CA GLU A 75 -1.35 13.21 8.22
C GLU A 75 -1.08 11.96 7.37
N THR A 76 -1.91 10.94 7.60
CA THR A 76 -1.95 9.72 6.80
C THR A 76 -3.00 9.86 5.71
N THR A 77 -3.01 8.93 4.77
CA THR A 77 -4.09 8.83 3.76
C THR A 77 -5.47 8.66 4.42
N LEU A 78 -5.56 8.12 5.64
CA LEU A 78 -6.81 7.91 6.37
C LEU A 78 -7.26 9.17 7.12
N THR A 79 -6.37 9.82 7.87
CA THR A 79 -6.74 11.05 8.60
C THR A 79 -7.09 12.17 7.64
N SER A 80 -6.35 12.28 6.53
CA SER A 80 -6.68 13.21 5.44
C SER A 80 -8.00 12.88 4.73
N PHE A 81 -8.42 11.60 4.68
CA PHE A 81 -9.73 11.23 4.16
C PHE A 81 -10.85 11.72 5.08
N PHE A 82 -10.70 11.59 6.40
CA PHE A 82 -11.68 12.15 7.33
C PHE A 82 -11.77 13.67 7.21
N ARG A 83 -10.64 14.37 7.06
CA ARG A 83 -10.63 15.81 6.77
C ARG A 83 -11.27 16.14 5.42
N LEU A 84 -11.07 15.32 4.39
CA LEU A 84 -11.73 15.53 3.10
C LEU A 84 -13.26 15.41 3.24
N CYS A 85 -13.74 14.45 4.03
CA CYS A 85 -15.17 14.23 4.25
C CYS A 85 -15.85 15.39 5.01
N THR A 86 -15.09 16.20 5.76
CA THR A 86 -15.65 17.40 6.40
C THR A 86 -15.74 18.59 5.44
N GLN A 87 -14.98 18.58 4.34
CA GLN A 87 -14.89 19.68 3.38
C GLN A 87 -15.69 19.44 2.09
N ASP A 88 -15.75 18.20 1.60
CA ASP A 88 -16.40 17.83 0.35
C ASP A 88 -17.54 16.83 0.60
N GLU A 89 -18.76 17.25 0.27
CA GLU A 89 -19.96 16.44 0.44
C GLU A 89 -19.96 15.19 -0.45
N PHE A 90 -19.32 15.24 -1.63
CA PHE A 90 -19.19 14.07 -2.49
C PHE A 90 -18.27 13.02 -1.86
N ALA A 91 -17.14 13.43 -1.27
CA ALA A 91 -16.24 12.51 -0.60
C ALA A 91 -16.92 11.78 0.56
N ARG A 92 -17.85 12.44 1.27
CA ARG A 92 -18.63 11.85 2.36
C ARG A 92 -19.55 10.72 1.91
N THR A 93 -19.92 10.67 0.63
CA THR A 93 -20.73 9.58 0.07
C THR A 93 -19.90 8.32 -0.25
N LEU A 94 -18.56 8.43 -0.23
CA LEU A 94 -17.65 7.38 -0.66
C LEU A 94 -17.07 6.63 0.52
N LEU A 95 -16.84 5.33 0.32
CA LEU A 95 -16.01 4.53 1.21
C LEU A 95 -14.52 4.86 0.99
N TYR A 96 -13.72 4.67 2.03
CA TYR A 96 -12.29 4.99 1.99
C TYR A 96 -11.54 4.29 0.84
N ASN A 97 -11.88 3.04 0.53
CA ASN A 97 -11.30 2.29 -0.59
C ASN A 97 -11.74 2.79 -1.98
N GLN A 98 -12.82 3.57 -2.08
CA GLN A 98 -13.33 4.14 -3.32
C GLN A 98 -12.71 5.50 -3.64
N ILE A 99 -12.15 6.18 -2.64
CA ILE A 99 -11.56 7.51 -2.79
C ILE A 99 -10.49 7.58 -3.90
N PRO A 100 -9.54 6.63 -4.03
CA PRO A 100 -8.54 6.66 -5.10
C PRO A 100 -9.11 6.65 -6.53
N LYS A 101 -10.38 6.27 -6.73
CA LYS A 101 -11.06 6.32 -8.03
C LYS A 101 -11.38 7.76 -8.47
N TYR A 102 -11.66 8.65 -7.52
CA TYR A 102 -12.10 10.03 -7.78
C TYR A 102 -11.09 11.08 -7.32
N TYR A 103 -10.19 10.71 -6.42
CA TYR A 103 -9.18 11.60 -5.87
C TYR A 103 -7.78 10.99 -6.07
N THR A 104 -6.80 11.86 -6.19
CA THR A 104 -5.38 11.54 -6.24
C THR A 104 -4.72 12.02 -4.96
N TRP A 105 -3.83 11.21 -4.42
CA TRP A 105 -3.06 11.56 -3.24
C TRP A 105 -1.92 12.53 -3.59
N ASN A 106 -1.93 13.71 -2.99
CA ASN A 106 -0.78 14.62 -3.02
C ASN A 106 0.12 14.33 -1.83
N ASN A 107 1.28 13.71 -2.09
CA ASN A 107 2.20 13.30 -1.05
C ASN A 107 2.98 14.48 -0.41
N GLU A 108 3.10 15.60 -1.10
CA GLU A 108 3.77 16.82 -0.60
C GLU A 108 2.88 17.50 0.45
N ASN A 109 1.62 17.78 0.08
CA ASN A 109 0.68 18.49 0.94
C ASN A 109 -0.10 17.56 1.89
N LYS A 110 0.07 16.24 1.76
CA LYS A 110 -0.70 15.21 2.48
C LYS A 110 -2.21 15.39 2.34
N THR A 111 -2.65 15.76 1.13
CA THR A 111 -4.06 16.05 0.83
C THR A 111 -4.58 15.19 -0.31
N TRP A 112 -5.87 14.92 -0.27
CA TRP A 112 -6.59 14.37 -1.42
C TRP A 112 -6.97 15.52 -2.36
N LYS A 113 -6.60 15.39 -3.64
CA LYS A 113 -7.02 16.31 -4.70
C LYS A 113 -7.98 15.60 -5.63
N ARG A 114 -9.05 16.26 -6.05
CA ARG A 114 -9.99 15.68 -7.01
C ARG A 114 -9.28 15.46 -8.34
N ARG A 115 -9.55 14.31 -8.99
CA ARG A 115 -9.03 13.97 -10.31
C ARG A 115 -9.66 14.83 -11.40
#